data_AF-A0A1B2EM01-F1
#
_entry.id   AF-A0A1B2EM01-F1
#
_cell.length_a   1.000
_cell.length_b   1.000
_cell.length_c   1.000
_cell.angle_alpha   90.00
_cell.angle_beta   90.00
_cell.angle_gamma   90.00
#
_symmetry.space_group_name_H-M   'P 1'
#
loop_
_entity.id
_entity.type
_entity.pdbx_description
1 polymer ?
#
loop_
_entity_poly.entity_id
_entity_poly.type
_entity_poly.pdbx_seq_one_letter_code
_entity_poly.pdbx_strand_id
1 'polypeptide(L)'
;MPVFKREMAFAPDRPAENLGDWWHLVLETEAPSLYVEHTWIDESPDQDGRAAHGTQRFGINDFLTPVEGRPAHPTLRGALREIFRDAASTSE
;
A
#
# COMPACT_ATOMS: atom_id res chain seq x y z
N MET A 1 8.01 -13.07 11.17
CA MET A 1 8.75 -11.91 10.64
C MET A 1 7.90 -10.70 10.93
N PRO A 2 8.35 -9.73 11.76
CA PRO A 2 7.58 -8.54 12.04
C PRO A 2 7.53 -7.68 10.77
N VAL A 3 6.34 -7.52 10.24
CA VAL A 3 6.06 -6.68 9.08
C VAL A 3 5.08 -5.62 9.55
N PHE A 4 5.47 -4.36 9.43
CA PHE A 4 4.55 -3.25 9.63
C PHE A 4 3.95 -2.89 8.27
N LYS A 5 2.62 -2.97 8.16
CA LYS A 5 1.88 -2.69 6.95
C LYS A 5 0.89 -1.57 7.23
N ARG A 6 0.97 -0.48 6.46
CA ARG A 6 0.06 0.67 6.58
C ARG A 6 -0.62 0.94 5.26
N GLU A 7 -1.94 1.03 5.28
CA GLU A 7 -2.71 1.41 4.10
C GLU A 7 -2.41 2.85 3.69
N MET A 8 -2.22 3.04 2.39
CA MET A 8 -2.03 4.34 1.75
C MET A 8 -3.33 4.71 1.06
N ALA A 9 -4.16 5.49 1.74
CA ALA A 9 -5.41 5.98 1.17
C ALA A 9 -5.13 7.04 0.08
N PHE A 10 -5.54 6.75 -1.16
CA PHE A 10 -5.60 7.72 -2.25
C PHE A 10 -7.00 8.39 -2.36
N ALA A 11 -7.93 8.02 -1.45
CA ALA A 11 -9.36 8.42 -1.26
C ALA A 11 -10.37 7.73 -2.22
N PRO A 12 -11.62 7.42 -1.80
CA PRO A 12 -12.51 8.25 -0.98
C PRO A 12 -12.60 7.91 0.51
N ASP A 13 -13.18 8.84 1.28
CA ASP A 13 -13.28 8.99 2.74
C ASP A 13 -13.87 7.79 3.56
N ARG A 14 -14.07 6.62 2.96
CA ARG A 14 -14.66 5.46 3.64
C ARG A 14 -13.95 4.15 3.26
N PRO A 15 -13.56 3.32 4.25
CA PRO A 15 -12.92 2.01 4.00
C PRO A 15 -13.77 0.99 3.24
N ALA A 16 -15.05 1.28 2.96
CA ALA A 16 -16.05 0.27 2.59
C ALA A 16 -16.30 0.12 1.07
N GLU A 17 -15.75 0.99 0.21
CA GLU A 17 -16.09 1.00 -1.23
C GLU A 17 -14.90 0.81 -2.17
N ASN A 18 -13.69 0.53 -1.66
CA ASN A 18 -12.53 0.29 -2.50
C ASN A 18 -12.39 -1.21 -2.80
N LEU A 19 -13.28 -1.73 -3.66
CA LEU A 19 -13.47 -3.18 -3.86
C LEU A 19 -12.42 -3.84 -4.77
N GLY A 20 -11.40 -3.13 -5.24
CA GLY A 20 -10.46 -3.71 -6.20
C GLY A 20 -9.07 -3.13 -6.27
N ASP A 21 -8.68 -2.17 -5.43
CA ASP A 21 -7.34 -1.55 -5.45
C ASP A 21 -6.89 -1.11 -4.06
N TRP A 22 -5.87 -1.76 -3.52
CA TRP A 22 -5.25 -1.43 -2.23
C TRP A 22 -3.78 -1.13 -2.37
N TRP A 23 -3.34 -0.10 -1.68
CA TRP A 23 -1.94 0.30 -1.62
C TRP A 23 -1.47 0.28 -0.18
N HIS A 24 -0.31 -0.30 0.05
CA HIS A 24 0.25 -0.41 1.37
C HIS A 24 1.71 -0.02 1.39
N LEU A 25 2.10 0.75 2.39
CA LEU A 25 3.49 0.92 2.78
C LEU A 25 3.88 -0.26 3.68
N VAL A 26 4.95 -0.95 3.31
CA VAL A 26 5.43 -2.14 4.03
C VAL A 26 6.86 -1.92 4.53
N LEU A 27 7.06 -2.14 5.82
CA LEU A 27 8.37 -2.19 6.48
C LEU A 27 8.63 -3.62 6.97
N GLU A 28 9.57 -4.31 6.33
CA GLU A 28 10.07 -5.60 6.80
C GLU A 28 11.26 -5.37 7.74
N THR A 29 11.22 -5.93 8.96
CA THR A 29 12.23 -5.64 9.99
C THR A 29 13.37 -6.66 10.07
N GLU A 30 13.13 -7.93 9.68
CA GLU A 30 14.16 -8.99 9.66
C GLU A 30 15.14 -8.83 8.48
N ALA A 31 14.64 -8.34 7.35
CA ALA A 31 15.42 -7.96 6.18
C ALA A 31 15.04 -6.52 5.88
N PRO A 32 15.74 -5.52 6.44
CA PRO A 32 15.29 -4.12 6.48
C PRO A 32 14.99 -3.61 5.08
N SER A 33 13.70 -3.60 4.74
CA SER A 33 13.20 -3.23 3.43
C SER A 33 11.95 -2.36 3.61
N LEU A 34 11.87 -1.29 2.82
CA LEU A 34 10.74 -0.37 2.81
C LEU A 34 10.25 -0.25 1.37
N TYR A 35 9.03 -0.71 1.11
CA TYR A 35 8.46 -0.74 -0.23
C TYR A 35 6.96 -0.48 -0.20
N VAL A 36 6.40 -0.22 -1.39
CA VAL A 36 4.97 -0.08 -1.60
C VAL A 36 4.43 -1.35 -2.24
N GLU A 37 3.38 -1.91 -1.68
CA GLU A 37 2.64 -3.05 -2.23
C GLU A 37 1.30 -2.56 -2.78
N HIS A 38 1.04 -2.85 -4.05
CA HIS A 38 -0.25 -2.63 -4.70
C HIS A 38 -0.91 -3.99 -4.92
N THR A 39 -2.13 -4.14 -4.42
CA THR A 39 -2.96 -5.32 -4.62
C THR A 39 -4.23 -4.90 -5.33
N TRP A 40 -4.61 -5.62 -6.38
CA TRP A 40 -5.84 -5.32 -7.11
C TRP A 40 -6.67 -6.55 -7.40
N ILE A 41 -7.94 -6.33 -7.71
CA ILE A 41 -8.88 -7.33 -8.23
C ILE A 41 -9.22 -6.92 -9.66
N ASP A 42 -8.87 -7.77 -10.61
CA ASP A 42 -9.34 -7.66 -11.98
C ASP A 42 -10.73 -8.32 -12.06
N GLU A 43 -11.74 -7.48 -12.28
CA GLU A 43 -13.12 -7.90 -12.48
C GLU A 43 -13.37 -8.42 -13.90
N SER A 44 -12.37 -8.43 -14.79
CA SER A 44 -12.48 -9.07 -16.11
C SER A 44 -12.65 -10.57 -15.91
N PRO A 45 -13.83 -11.15 -16.18
CA PRO A 45 -14.02 -12.57 -16.02
C PRO A 45 -13.19 -13.26 -17.11
N ASP A 46 -12.19 -14.05 -16.70
CA ASP A 46 -11.72 -15.13 -17.56
C ASP A 46 -12.91 -16.08 -17.86
N GLN A 47 -12.82 -16.92 -18.88
CA GLN A 47 -13.93 -17.77 -19.37
C GLN A 47 -14.58 -18.66 -18.28
N ASP A 48 -13.93 -18.81 -17.13
CA ASP A 48 -14.37 -19.57 -15.96
C ASP A 48 -15.00 -18.72 -14.81
N GLY A 49 -15.18 -17.41 -14.99
CA GLY A 49 -15.88 -16.54 -14.04
C GLY A 49 -15.14 -16.27 -12.72
N ARG A 50 -13.81 -16.43 -12.70
CA ARG A 50 -12.99 -16.19 -11.51
C ARG A 50 -12.34 -14.81 -11.59
N ALA A 51 -12.59 -13.97 -10.57
CA ALA A 51 -11.85 -12.73 -10.39
C ALA A 51 -10.35 -13.02 -10.24
N ALA A 52 -9.51 -12.32 -10.98
CA ALA A 52 -8.07 -12.47 -10.89
C ALA A 52 -7.52 -11.45 -9.89
N HIS A 53 -6.72 -11.92 -8.92
CA HIS A 53 -6.06 -11.03 -7.95
C HIS A 53 -4.62 -10.81 -8.38
N GLY A 54 -4.18 -9.55 -8.42
CA GLY A 54 -2.81 -9.17 -8.70
C GLY A 54 -2.13 -8.56 -7.48
N THR A 55 -0.80 -8.72 -7.38
CA THR A 55 0.02 -8.03 -6.38
C THR A 55 1.34 -7.62 -7.01
N GLN A 56 1.71 -6.35 -6.82
CA GLN A 56 2.96 -5.78 -7.31
C GLN A 56 3.68 -5.03 -6.19
N ARG A 57 5.01 -5.10 -6.19
CA ARG A 57 5.88 -4.38 -5.25
C ARG A 57 6.66 -3.31 -5.98
N PHE A 58 6.72 -2.12 -5.39
CA PHE A 58 7.44 -0.97 -5.90
C PHE A 58 8.45 -0.50 -4.87
N GLY A 59 9.67 -0.19 -5.32
CA GLY A 59 10.58 0.62 -4.52
C GLY A 59 9.97 2.01 -4.29
N ILE A 60 10.36 2.69 -3.21
CA ILE A 60 9.83 4.03 -2.90
C ILE A 60 10.08 5.01 -4.06
N ASN A 61 11.25 4.97 -4.68
CA ASN A 61 11.55 5.86 -5.81
C ASN A 61 10.70 5.52 -7.04
N ASP A 62 10.53 4.24 -7.35
CA ASP A 62 9.72 3.79 -8.49
C ASP A 62 8.25 4.18 -8.31
N PHE A 63 7.73 4.06 -7.08
CA PHE A 63 6.38 4.52 -6.71
C PHE A 63 6.20 6.04 -6.88
N LEU A 64 7.28 6.83 -6.70
CA LEU A 64 7.25 8.28 -6.85
C LEU A 64 7.50 8.77 -8.28
N THR A 65 7.84 7.88 -9.22
CA THR A 65 8.13 8.20 -10.63
C THR A 65 6.91 7.94 -11.51
N PRO A 66 6.78 8.56 -12.69
CA PRO A 66 6.11 9.86 -12.89
C PRO A 66 4.60 9.77 -12.58
N VAL A 67 4.20 10.28 -11.42
CA VAL A 67 2.78 10.37 -11.06
C VAL A 67 2.26 11.74 -11.48
N GLU A 68 1.97 11.89 -12.77
CA GLU A 68 1.19 13.03 -13.27
C GLU A 68 -0.22 12.97 -12.66
N GLY A 69 -0.44 13.71 -11.56
CA GLY A 69 -1.77 14.02 -11.05
C GLY A 69 -2.32 13.21 -9.86
N ARG A 70 -1.57 12.28 -9.24
CA ARG A 70 -2.01 11.63 -7.97
C ARG A 70 -1.24 12.17 -6.75
N PRO A 71 -1.87 12.22 -5.56
CA PRO A 71 -1.25 12.67 -4.31
C PRO A 71 -0.27 11.65 -3.69
N ALA A 72 0.61 11.02 -4.48
CA ALA A 72 1.53 9.97 -4.02
C ALA A 72 2.47 10.43 -2.89
N HIS A 73 3.06 11.61 -3.03
CA HIS A 73 3.93 12.20 -2.00
C HIS A 73 3.25 12.43 -0.64
N PRO A 74 2.11 13.16 -0.55
CA PRO A 74 1.44 13.38 0.73
C PRO A 74 0.88 12.09 1.34
N THR A 75 0.35 11.15 0.54
CA THR A 75 -0.14 9.87 1.05
C THR A 75 0.98 9.02 1.63
N LEU A 76 2.12 8.90 0.93
CA LEU A 76 3.31 8.22 1.45
C LEU A 76 3.80 8.85 2.76
N ARG A 77 3.83 10.19 2.81
CA ARG A 77 4.23 10.92 4.02
C ARG A 77 3.30 10.67 5.20
N GLY A 78 1.99 10.55 4.96
CA GLY A 78 0.99 10.17 5.96
C GLY A 78 1.26 8.78 6.52
N ALA A 79 1.38 7.78 5.63
CA ALA A 79 1.62 6.39 6.02
C ALA A 79 2.94 6.21 6.79
N LEU A 80 4.02 6.88 6.36
CA LEU A 80 5.31 6.86 7.08
C LEU A 80 5.15 7.39 8.51
N ARG A 81 4.47 8.51 8.70
CA ARG A 81 4.25 9.10 10.04
C ARG A 81 3.52 8.16 10.98
N GLU A 82 2.56 7.39 10.47
CA GLU A 82 1.78 6.46 11.29
C GLU A 82 2.54 5.18 11.62
N ILE A 83 3.29 4.60 10.66
CA ILE A 83 4.16 3.45 10.94
C ILE A 83 5.14 3.77 12.07
N PHE A 84 5.79 4.93 12.01
CA PHE A 84 6.80 5.29 13.01
C PHE A 84 6.21 5.86 14.31
N ARG A 85 4.95 6.30 14.31
CA ARG A 85 4.24 6.65 15.56
C ARG A 85 3.97 5.40 16.40
N ASP A 86 3.47 4.34 15.78
CA ASP A 86 3.09 3.11 16.50
C ASP A 86 4.34 2.31 16.95
N ALA A 87 5.44 2.40 16.20
CA ALA A 87 6.72 1.82 16.60
C ALA A 87 7.27 2.47 17.90
N ALA A 88 7.05 3.77 18.09
CA ALA A 88 7.47 4.47 19.31
C ALA A 88 6.64 4.05 20.53
N SER A 89 5.35 3.75 20.35
CA SER A 89 4.46 3.28 21.42
C SER A 89 4.65 1.80 21.81
N THR A 90 5.39 1.03 21.00
CA THR A 90 5.64 -0.41 21.26
C THR A 90 6.98 -0.65 21.97
N SER A 91 7.76 0.41 22.26
CA SER A 91 9.09 0.34 22.87
C SER A 91 9.10 0.60 24.39
N GLU A 92 7.96 0.46 25.08
CA GLU A 92 7.86 0.56 26.55
C GLU A 92 7.97 -0.80 27.25
#